data_AF-A0A1F5MJC2-F1
#
_entry.id   AF-A0A1F5MJC2-F1
#
_cell.length_a   1.000
_cell.length_b   1.000
_cell.length_c   1.000
_cell.angle_alpha   90.00
_cell.angle_beta   90.00
_cell.angle_gamma   90.00
#
_symmetry.space_group_name_H-M   'P 1'
#
loop_
_entity.id
_entity.type
_entity.pdbx_description
1 polymer ?
#
loop_
_entity_poly.entity_id
_entity_poly.type
_entity_poly.pdbx_seq_one_letter_code
_entity_poly.pdbx_strand_id
1 'polypeptide(L)'
;MEVTKSSITLTDKPAQLRFSFVVSQGREIFKGSALLDPLLALTRTDLSLINHFHDKVSPVNPSHPWRLESRKGSILNGEIEDFSTFANWESLGGPLEHIRLATDSAPIIIAELNKNLRPDNTLDSDVLRARDDIVKINPIHSAVVAALHDEGREITHMLYFNELVGHALLKKIGIRDDLLVVMPGSDVLITPPDKDIYEVLKTSPAEGVVLRIADEFGKRFPKSNRLYQPDDYLQWAKTYTSRPLSGRHSERWYRDRIELHINNLPRYFQSVDRWISSVSTLTLDRLIQSLNYNLAPTLLPV
;
A
#
# COMPACT_ATOMS: atom_id res chain seq x y z
N MET A 1 7.35 -22.74 -7.48
CA MET A 1 6.89 -22.53 -6.09
C MET A 1 5.38 -22.44 -6.14
N GLU A 2 4.68 -23.49 -5.70
CA GLU A 2 3.22 -23.45 -5.58
C GLU A 2 2.86 -22.63 -4.33
N VAL A 3 2.11 -21.55 -4.53
CA VAL A 3 1.57 -20.74 -3.44
C VAL A 3 0.21 -21.35 -3.06
N THR A 4 0.20 -22.31 -2.14
CA THR A 4 -1.03 -22.75 -1.49
C THR A 4 -1.49 -21.67 -0.51
N LYS A 5 -2.76 -21.26 -0.66
CA LYS A 5 -3.44 -20.08 -0.08
C LYS A 5 -3.49 -19.96 1.46
N SER A 6 -2.69 -20.66 2.25
CA SER A 6 -2.93 -20.72 3.72
C SER A 6 -1.74 -20.81 4.67
N SER A 7 -0.49 -20.67 4.24
CA SER A 7 0.61 -20.41 5.20
C SER A 7 1.85 -19.82 4.53
N ILE A 8 2.18 -18.56 4.86
CA ILE A 8 3.50 -17.99 4.55
C ILE A 8 4.48 -18.52 5.60
N THR A 9 5.40 -19.39 5.20
CA THR A 9 6.55 -19.78 6.04
C THR A 9 7.72 -18.87 5.70
N LEU A 10 7.99 -17.88 6.55
CA LEU A 10 9.21 -17.09 6.46
C LEU A 10 10.37 -17.98 6.89
N THR A 11 11.30 -18.35 6.01
CA THR A 11 12.45 -19.21 6.37
C THR A 11 13.61 -18.41 6.98
N ASP A 12 13.54 -17.08 6.94
CA ASP A 12 14.52 -16.16 7.49
C ASP A 12 14.24 -15.85 8.97
N LYS A 13 15.18 -16.21 9.86
CA LYS A 13 15.02 -16.08 11.32
C LYS A 13 14.83 -14.61 11.76
N PRO A 14 15.61 -13.62 11.28
CA PRO A 14 15.31 -12.21 11.43
C PRO A 14 13.88 -11.81 11.05
N ALA A 15 13.39 -12.21 9.88
CA ALA A 15 12.03 -11.89 9.44
C ALA A 15 10.95 -12.55 10.34
N GLN A 16 11.17 -13.77 10.83
CA GLN A 16 10.27 -14.43 11.79
C GLN A 16 10.20 -13.70 13.14
N LEU A 17 11.35 -13.24 13.65
CA LEU A 17 11.42 -12.47 14.90
C LEU A 17 10.72 -11.11 14.74
N ARG A 18 10.96 -10.41 13.63
CA ARG A 18 10.28 -9.17 13.27
C ARG A 18 8.77 -9.39 13.20
N PHE A 19 8.32 -10.41 12.46
CA PHE A 19 6.90 -10.78 12.37
C PHE A 19 6.25 -11.01 13.72
N SER A 20 6.89 -11.81 14.57
CA SER A 20 6.36 -12.13 15.90
C SER A 20 6.29 -10.89 16.81
N PHE A 21 7.28 -9.99 16.72
CA PHE A 21 7.26 -8.73 17.44
C PHE A 21 6.12 -7.82 16.95
N VAL A 22 6.00 -7.60 15.65
CA VAL A 22 4.97 -6.72 15.08
C VAL A 22 3.57 -7.24 15.42
N VAL A 23 3.33 -8.56 15.33
CA VAL A 23 2.07 -9.18 15.79
C VAL A 23 1.80 -8.90 17.27
N SER A 24 2.81 -9.07 18.12
CA SER A 24 2.69 -8.83 19.57
C SER A 24 2.28 -7.38 19.86
N GLN A 25 2.98 -6.41 19.25
CA GLN A 25 2.69 -4.99 19.43
C GLN A 25 1.31 -4.60 18.88
N GLY A 26 0.92 -5.11 17.71
CA GLY A 26 -0.42 -4.85 17.16
C GLY A 26 -1.54 -5.36 18.06
N ARG A 27 -1.40 -6.57 18.62
CA ARG A 27 -2.38 -7.14 19.57
C ARG A 27 -2.48 -6.34 20.87
N GLU A 28 -1.35 -5.85 21.36
CA GLU A 28 -1.29 -5.04 22.57
C GLU A 28 -1.95 -3.67 22.36
N ILE A 29 -1.57 -2.97 21.28
CA ILE A 29 -2.02 -1.61 20.98
C ILE A 29 -3.49 -1.56 20.58
N PHE A 30 -3.97 -2.51 19.77
CA PHE A 30 -5.35 -2.52 19.26
C PHE A 30 -6.33 -3.21 20.22
N LYS A 31 -5.89 -3.63 21.41
CA LYS A 31 -6.74 -4.35 22.35
C LYS A 31 -7.97 -3.51 22.74
N GLY A 32 -9.15 -4.06 22.47
CA GLY A 32 -10.44 -3.42 22.79
C GLY A 32 -10.84 -2.29 21.84
N SER A 33 -10.13 -2.10 20.72
CA SER A 33 -10.50 -1.14 19.69
C SER A 33 -11.43 -1.74 18.63
N ALA A 34 -12.02 -0.89 17.79
CA ALA A 34 -12.89 -1.32 16.70
C ALA A 34 -12.13 -1.99 15.54
N LEU A 35 -10.79 -1.96 15.58
CA LEU A 35 -9.92 -2.67 14.63
C LEU A 35 -9.98 -4.19 14.82
N LEU A 36 -10.22 -4.66 16.05
CA LEU A 36 -10.28 -6.09 16.38
C LEU A 36 -11.71 -6.59 16.65
N ASP A 37 -12.67 -5.68 16.87
CA ASP A 37 -14.07 -6.03 17.16
C ASP A 37 -15.00 -5.50 16.06
N PRO A 38 -15.58 -6.37 15.21
CA PRO A 38 -16.47 -5.93 14.15
C PRO A 38 -17.79 -5.31 14.64
N LEU A 39 -18.16 -5.51 15.92
CA LEU A 39 -19.36 -4.94 16.53
C LEU A 39 -19.21 -3.47 16.91
N LEU A 40 -17.97 -2.98 17.03
CA LEU A 40 -17.68 -1.58 17.31
C LEU A 40 -17.56 -0.80 15.99
N ALA A 41 -18.06 0.44 15.99
CA ALA A 41 -17.90 1.35 14.86
C ALA A 41 -16.47 1.90 14.84
N LEU A 42 -15.84 1.97 13.66
CA LEU A 42 -14.53 2.60 13.47
C LEU A 42 -14.62 4.11 13.72
N THR A 43 -13.60 4.65 14.39
CA THR A 43 -13.51 6.06 14.78
C THR A 43 -12.17 6.67 14.42
N ARG A 44 -12.02 7.99 14.62
CA ARG A 44 -10.71 8.66 14.53
C ARG A 44 -9.70 8.17 15.56
N THR A 45 -10.16 7.64 16.70
CA THR A 45 -9.26 7.06 17.71
C THR A 45 -8.55 5.82 17.18
N ASP A 46 -9.24 5.00 16.37
CA ASP A 46 -8.62 3.82 15.74
C ASP A 46 -7.49 4.21 14.78
N LEU A 47 -7.63 5.32 14.05
CA LEU A 47 -6.54 5.89 13.22
C LEU A 47 -5.34 6.34 14.06
N SER A 48 -5.59 6.96 15.23
CA SER A 48 -4.52 7.33 16.15
C SER A 48 -3.79 6.11 16.72
N LEU A 49 -4.49 5.00 16.97
CA LEU A 49 -3.87 3.74 17.39
C LEU A 49 -2.97 3.16 16.30
N ILE A 50 -3.36 3.25 15.03
CA ILE A 50 -2.54 2.78 13.90
C ILE A 50 -1.25 3.61 13.77
N ASN A 51 -1.34 4.94 13.90
CA ASN A 51 -0.14 5.79 13.97
C ASN A 51 0.77 5.39 15.14
N HIS A 52 0.22 5.17 16.33
CA HIS A 52 0.99 4.73 17.49
C HIS A 52 1.67 3.36 17.26
N PHE A 53 0.97 2.46 16.58
CA PHE A 53 1.50 1.17 16.17
C PHE A 53 2.71 1.33 15.23
N HIS A 54 2.61 2.17 14.19
CA HIS A 54 3.72 2.43 13.25
C HIS A 54 4.94 3.01 13.94
N ASP A 55 4.75 3.97 14.85
CA ASP A 55 5.84 4.51 15.66
C ASP A 55 6.52 3.44 16.52
N LYS A 56 5.73 2.49 17.04
CA LYS A 56 6.22 1.43 17.92
C LYS A 56 6.99 0.33 17.18
N VAL A 57 6.61 0.02 15.95
CA VAL A 57 7.18 -1.10 15.17
C VAL A 57 8.18 -0.69 14.11
N SER A 58 8.36 0.62 13.92
CA SER A 58 9.19 1.22 12.88
C SER A 58 10.58 0.54 12.73
N PRO A 59 10.97 0.14 11.50
CA PRO A 59 12.22 -0.57 11.28
C PRO A 59 13.45 0.29 11.49
N VAL A 60 13.30 1.61 11.44
CA VAL A 60 14.42 2.53 11.62
C VAL A 60 14.91 2.58 13.06
N ASN A 61 14.10 2.15 14.04
CA ASN A 61 14.53 2.13 15.44
C ASN A 61 15.60 1.03 15.68
N PRO A 62 16.83 1.41 16.07
CA PRO A 62 17.96 0.48 16.17
C PRO A 62 17.89 -0.42 17.42
N SER A 63 17.06 -0.09 18.41
CA SER A 63 16.95 -0.83 19.67
C SER A 63 16.07 -2.07 19.57
N HIS A 64 15.44 -2.32 18.42
CA HIS A 64 14.55 -3.46 18.25
C HIS A 64 15.28 -4.81 18.27
N PRO A 65 14.70 -5.86 18.89
CA PRO A 65 15.39 -7.15 19.10
C PRO A 65 15.90 -7.82 17.81
N TRP A 66 15.20 -7.65 16.69
CA TRP A 66 15.62 -8.25 15.41
C TRP A 66 16.80 -7.50 14.76
N ARG A 67 17.01 -6.21 15.05
CA ARG A 67 18.14 -5.42 14.50
C ARG A 67 19.49 -5.96 14.96
N LEU A 68 19.57 -6.38 16.23
CA LEU A 68 20.80 -6.95 16.80
C LEU A 68 21.20 -8.27 16.13
N GLU A 69 20.22 -9.10 15.78
CA GLU A 69 20.47 -10.39 15.13
C GLU A 69 20.79 -10.22 13.64
N SER A 70 20.12 -9.31 12.92
CA SER A 70 20.46 -8.95 11.54
C SER A 70 21.89 -8.40 11.43
N ARG A 71 22.30 -7.49 12.33
CA ARG A 71 23.66 -6.95 12.33
C ARG A 71 24.72 -8.01 12.54
N LYS A 72 24.52 -8.92 13.50
CA LYS A 72 25.45 -10.04 13.72
C LYS A 72 25.57 -10.93 12.47
N GLY A 73 24.44 -11.24 11.83
CA GLY A 73 24.43 -12.04 10.60
C GLY A 73 25.15 -11.38 9.42
N SER A 74 24.88 -10.09 9.16
CA SER A 74 25.51 -9.36 8.05
C SER A 74 27.02 -9.16 8.26
N ILE A 75 27.45 -8.87 9.50
CA ILE A 75 28.89 -8.77 9.85
C ILE A 75 29.59 -10.12 9.64
N LEU A 76 28.97 -11.23 10.07
CA LEU A 76 29.54 -12.57 9.93
C LEU A 76 29.62 -13.04 8.46
N ASN A 77 28.74 -12.54 7.58
CA ASN A 77 28.70 -12.89 6.16
C ASN A 77 29.47 -11.91 5.26
N GLY A 78 30.13 -10.89 5.81
CA GLY A 78 30.82 -9.86 5.03
C GLY A 78 29.88 -9.02 4.16
N GLU A 79 28.59 -8.97 4.50
CA GLU A 79 27.60 -8.20 3.76
C GLU A 79 27.71 -6.73 4.16
N ILE A 80 27.76 -5.84 3.17
CA ILE A 80 27.60 -4.40 3.41
C ILE A 80 26.20 -4.22 3.99
N GLU A 81 26.10 -3.60 5.18
CA GLU A 81 24.83 -3.28 5.83
C GLU A 81 24.07 -2.33 4.91
N ASP A 82 23.16 -2.90 4.11
CA ASP A 82 22.39 -2.14 3.15
C ASP A 82 21.28 -1.42 3.91
N PHE A 83 21.49 -0.15 4.26
CA PHE A 83 20.48 0.66 4.94
C PHE A 83 19.18 0.78 4.12
N SER A 84 19.19 0.45 2.82
CA SER A 84 17.99 0.32 2.00
C SER A 84 17.07 -0.84 2.41
N THR A 85 17.59 -1.82 3.17
CA THR A 85 16.80 -2.89 3.80
C THR A 85 16.06 -2.46 5.07
N PHE A 86 16.17 -1.18 5.47
CA PHE A 86 15.52 -0.64 6.68
C PHE A 86 14.75 0.67 6.46
N ALA A 87 14.88 1.31 5.30
CA ALA A 87 14.23 2.57 4.97
C ALA A 87 13.48 2.46 3.63
N ASN A 88 12.23 2.93 3.59
CA ASN A 88 11.35 2.86 2.43
C ASN A 88 11.71 4.01 1.46
N TRP A 89 12.08 3.68 0.22
CA TRP A 89 12.55 4.66 -0.79
C TRP A 89 11.42 5.21 -1.65
N GLU A 90 10.21 4.66 -1.51
CA GLU A 90 9.07 5.01 -2.37
C GLU A 90 8.36 6.30 -1.94
N SER A 91 8.75 6.91 -0.82
CA SER A 91 8.27 8.22 -0.40
C SER A 91 9.40 9.07 0.17
N LEU A 92 9.54 10.30 -0.34
CA LEU A 92 10.54 11.27 0.13
C LEU A 92 10.38 11.63 1.61
N GLY A 93 9.17 11.49 2.14
CA GLY A 93 8.79 11.68 3.53
C GLY A 93 8.99 10.48 4.46
N GLY A 94 9.39 9.33 3.90
CA GLY A 94 9.42 8.06 4.60
C GLY A 94 8.05 7.36 4.70
N PRO A 95 8.03 6.09 5.14
CA PRO A 95 6.84 5.24 5.09
C PRO A 95 5.64 5.80 5.85
N LEU A 96 5.85 6.39 7.02
CA LEU A 96 4.78 6.95 7.83
C LEU A 96 4.11 8.16 7.17
N GLU A 97 4.88 9.01 6.48
CA GLU A 97 4.31 10.14 5.76
C GLU A 97 3.48 9.69 4.56
N HIS A 98 3.95 8.69 3.82
CA HIS A 98 3.16 8.06 2.76
C HIS A 98 1.83 7.55 3.31
N ILE A 99 1.87 6.75 4.37
CA ILE A 99 0.67 6.16 4.97
C ILE A 99 -0.30 7.24 5.44
N ARG A 100 0.19 8.32 6.05
CA ARG A 100 -0.65 9.47 6.45
C ARG A 100 -1.29 10.15 5.25
N LEU A 101 -0.53 10.42 4.19
CA LEU A 101 -1.07 11.00 2.96
C LEU A 101 -2.12 10.10 2.31
N ALA A 102 -1.91 8.78 2.27
CA ALA A 102 -2.90 7.82 1.77
C ALA A 102 -4.16 7.82 2.65
N THR A 103 -3.98 7.80 3.97
CA THR A 103 -5.06 7.87 4.97
C THR A 103 -5.93 9.12 4.79
N ASP A 104 -5.29 10.28 4.59
CA ASP A 104 -5.99 11.55 4.42
C ASP A 104 -6.61 11.69 3.02
N SER A 105 -6.04 11.05 2.00
CA SER A 105 -6.51 11.10 0.61
C SER A 105 -7.78 10.28 0.39
N ALA A 106 -7.90 9.10 1.02
CA ALA A 106 -9.02 8.20 0.78
C ALA A 106 -10.41 8.86 0.99
N PRO A 107 -10.67 9.57 2.10
CA PRO A 107 -11.93 10.31 2.30
C PRO A 107 -12.19 11.37 1.22
N ILE A 108 -11.15 12.07 0.77
CA ILE A 108 -11.27 13.11 -0.26
C ILE A 108 -11.65 12.46 -1.60
N ILE A 109 -11.00 11.36 -1.97
CA ILE A 109 -11.29 10.62 -3.20
C ILE A 109 -12.74 10.16 -3.23
N ILE A 110 -13.21 9.56 -2.13
CA ILE A 110 -14.60 9.08 -2.01
C ILE A 110 -15.58 10.24 -2.16
N ALA A 111 -15.30 11.38 -1.51
CA ALA A 111 -16.17 12.56 -1.60
C ALA A 111 -16.20 13.14 -3.02
N GLU A 112 -15.05 13.23 -3.70
CA GLU A 112 -14.96 13.76 -5.06
C GLU A 112 -15.64 12.83 -6.08
N LEU A 113 -15.44 11.52 -5.97
CA LEU A 113 -16.15 10.54 -6.81
C LEU A 113 -17.66 10.63 -6.59
N ASN A 114 -18.13 10.66 -5.34
CA ASN A 114 -19.56 10.76 -5.01
C ASN A 114 -20.23 12.02 -5.57
N LYS A 115 -19.56 13.17 -5.54
CA LYS A 115 -20.08 14.42 -6.13
C LYS A 115 -20.25 14.36 -7.65
N ASN A 116 -19.50 13.48 -8.30
CA ASN A 116 -19.36 13.45 -9.76
C ASN A 116 -19.80 12.11 -10.37
N LEU A 117 -20.56 11.27 -9.65
CA LEU A 117 -21.00 9.98 -10.19
C LEU A 117 -21.78 10.15 -11.49
N ARG A 118 -21.55 9.24 -12.45
CA ARG A 118 -22.33 9.22 -13.68
C ARG A 118 -23.77 8.77 -13.42
N PRO A 119 -24.73 9.21 -14.25
CA PRO A 119 -26.10 8.71 -14.21
C PRO A 119 -26.21 7.27 -14.77
N ASP A 120 -27.10 6.48 -14.18
CA ASP A 120 -27.24 5.02 -14.32
C ASP A 120 -27.50 4.54 -15.76
N ASN A 121 -28.17 5.37 -16.56
CA ASN A 121 -28.73 4.98 -17.86
C ASN A 121 -27.68 4.76 -18.98
N THR A 122 -26.39 4.81 -18.66
CA THR A 122 -25.29 4.73 -19.63
C THR A 122 -24.24 3.65 -19.34
N LEU A 123 -24.43 2.86 -18.27
CA LEU A 123 -23.37 2.04 -17.69
C LEU A 123 -23.65 0.54 -17.84
N ASP A 124 -22.59 -0.24 -18.07
CA ASP A 124 -22.66 -1.70 -18.00
C ASP A 124 -22.80 -2.20 -16.55
N SER A 125 -23.13 -3.49 -16.38
CA SER A 125 -23.48 -4.05 -15.06
C SER A 125 -22.37 -3.97 -14.01
N ASP A 126 -21.10 -4.16 -14.40
CA ASP A 126 -20.00 -4.11 -13.44
C ASP A 126 -19.63 -2.67 -13.08
N VAL A 127 -19.75 -1.74 -14.03
CA VAL A 127 -19.55 -0.30 -13.79
C VAL A 127 -20.67 0.25 -12.89
N LEU A 128 -21.93 -0.18 -13.10
CA LEU A 128 -23.04 0.12 -12.20
C LEU A 128 -22.77 -0.37 -10.78
N ARG A 129 -22.30 -1.62 -10.64
CA ARG A 129 -21.95 -2.17 -9.32
C ARG A 129 -20.85 -1.34 -8.64
N ALA A 130 -19.75 -1.06 -9.34
CA ALA A 130 -18.64 -0.28 -8.78
C ALA A 130 -19.09 1.13 -8.36
N ARG A 131 -19.96 1.77 -9.15
CA ARG A 131 -20.58 3.06 -8.82
C ARG A 131 -21.45 2.97 -7.56
N ASP A 132 -22.33 1.99 -7.48
CA ASP A 132 -23.23 1.80 -6.34
C ASP A 132 -22.46 1.45 -5.06
N ASP A 133 -21.33 0.78 -5.20
CA ASP A 133 -20.42 0.50 -4.11
C ASP A 133 -19.79 1.81 -3.59
N ILE A 134 -19.35 2.73 -4.47
CA ILE A 134 -18.76 4.04 -4.07
C ILE A 134 -19.67 4.82 -3.11
N VAL A 135 -20.98 4.82 -3.36
CA VAL A 135 -21.98 5.51 -2.52
C VAL A 135 -22.05 4.93 -1.11
N LYS A 136 -21.72 3.65 -0.95
CA LYS A 136 -21.80 2.91 0.31
C LYS A 136 -20.48 2.92 1.09
N ILE A 137 -19.39 3.39 0.49
CA ILE A 137 -18.09 3.40 1.13
C ILE A 137 -18.12 4.36 2.33
N ASN A 138 -17.79 3.84 3.52
CA ASN A 138 -17.60 4.65 4.71
C ASN A 138 -16.21 5.31 4.67
N PRO A 139 -16.09 6.65 4.68
CA PRO A 139 -14.79 7.32 4.60
C PRO A 139 -13.82 6.97 5.73
N ILE A 140 -14.31 6.71 6.95
CA ILE A 140 -13.46 6.29 8.07
C ILE A 140 -12.97 4.85 7.88
N HIS A 141 -13.82 3.96 7.34
CA HIS A 141 -13.40 2.61 6.99
C HIS A 141 -12.25 2.67 5.98
N SER A 142 -12.39 3.41 4.89
CA SER A 142 -11.34 3.53 3.88
C SER A 142 -10.07 4.21 4.40
N ALA A 143 -10.19 5.20 5.27
CA ALA A 143 -9.04 5.80 5.94
C ALA A 143 -8.29 4.77 6.80
N VAL A 144 -9.01 3.90 7.52
CA VAL A 144 -8.41 2.83 8.33
C VAL A 144 -7.73 1.79 7.44
N VAL A 145 -8.37 1.35 6.36
CA VAL A 145 -7.74 0.42 5.41
C VAL A 145 -6.50 1.06 4.78
N ALA A 146 -6.57 2.35 4.43
CA ALA A 146 -5.42 3.11 3.94
C ALA A 146 -4.30 3.24 4.96
N ALA A 147 -4.60 3.38 6.24
CA ALA A 147 -3.58 3.39 7.28
C ALA A 147 -2.89 2.02 7.45
N LEU A 148 -3.58 0.92 7.12
CA LEU A 148 -3.10 -0.47 7.26
C LEU A 148 -2.58 -1.10 5.95
N HIS A 149 -2.60 -0.40 4.82
CA HIS A 149 -2.43 -1.06 3.51
C HIS A 149 -1.01 -1.60 3.27
N ASP A 150 0.01 -1.02 3.91
CA ASP A 150 1.43 -1.26 3.61
C ASP A 150 2.19 -1.99 4.72
N GLU A 151 1.46 -2.64 5.63
CA GLU A 151 1.99 -3.26 6.86
C GLU A 151 2.97 -4.40 6.60
N GLY A 152 2.94 -4.95 5.37
CA GLY A 152 3.96 -5.90 4.94
C GLY A 152 5.37 -5.35 4.94
N ARG A 153 5.54 -4.03 4.77
CA ARG A 153 6.85 -3.36 4.81
C ARG A 153 7.44 -3.31 6.20
N GLU A 154 6.59 -3.49 7.21
CA GLU A 154 7.03 -3.74 8.57
C GLU A 154 7.68 -5.11 8.74
N ILE A 155 7.73 -5.94 7.70
CA ILE A 155 8.37 -7.25 7.71
C ILE A 155 9.39 -7.41 6.59
N THR A 156 9.02 -7.03 5.35
CA THR A 156 9.81 -7.25 4.14
C THR A 156 9.72 -6.08 3.18
N HIS A 157 10.85 -5.75 2.53
CA HIS A 157 10.91 -4.73 1.47
C HIS A 157 10.63 -5.30 0.08
N MET A 158 10.33 -6.60 -0.03
CA MET A 158 10.02 -7.19 -1.33
C MET A 158 8.61 -6.77 -1.76
N LEU A 159 8.53 -5.85 -2.73
CA LEU A 159 7.34 -5.18 -3.30
C LEU A 159 6.11 -6.04 -3.61
N TYR A 160 6.23 -7.37 -3.68
CA TYR A 160 5.12 -8.28 -3.96
C TYR A 160 4.88 -9.32 -2.86
N PHE A 161 5.81 -9.42 -1.92
CA PHE A 161 5.57 -10.18 -0.69
C PHE A 161 5.03 -9.28 0.41
N ASN A 162 5.25 -7.96 0.39
CA ASN A 162 4.70 -7.06 1.40
C ASN A 162 3.17 -7.15 1.44
N GLU A 163 2.43 -7.08 0.34
CA GLU A 163 0.96 -7.17 0.40
C GLU A 163 0.48 -8.51 0.99
N LEU A 164 1.08 -9.64 0.59
CA LEU A 164 0.75 -10.97 1.12
C LEU A 164 1.15 -11.13 2.59
N VAL A 165 2.35 -10.67 2.95
CA VAL A 165 2.89 -10.72 4.31
C VAL A 165 2.13 -9.77 5.23
N GLY A 166 1.73 -8.59 4.73
CA GLY A 166 0.92 -7.60 5.41
C GLY A 166 -0.47 -8.12 5.69
N HIS A 167 -1.14 -8.71 4.70
CA HIS A 167 -2.42 -9.37 4.92
C HIS A 167 -2.32 -10.49 5.96
N ALA A 168 -1.29 -11.35 5.87
CA ALA A 168 -1.05 -12.41 6.85
C ALA A 168 -0.74 -11.85 8.25
N LEU A 169 0.02 -10.75 8.33
CA LEU A 169 0.36 -10.05 9.56
C LEU A 169 -0.90 -9.52 10.24
N LEU A 170 -1.74 -8.79 9.50
CA LEU A 170 -2.97 -8.18 10.02
C LEU A 170 -3.98 -9.24 10.45
N LYS A 171 -4.11 -10.32 9.69
CA LYS A 171 -4.90 -11.49 10.11
C LYS A 171 -4.37 -12.13 11.39
N LYS A 172 -3.05 -12.17 11.60
CA LYS A 172 -2.45 -12.69 12.84
C LYS A 172 -2.62 -11.74 14.03
N ILE A 173 -2.62 -10.44 13.79
CA ILE A 173 -2.98 -9.43 14.79
C ILE A 173 -4.44 -9.59 15.22
N GLY A 174 -5.32 -9.98 14.28
CA GLY A 174 -6.76 -10.16 14.50
C GLY A 174 -7.59 -8.98 13.97
N ILE A 175 -7.07 -8.26 12.97
CA ILE A 175 -7.82 -7.21 12.29
C ILE A 175 -9.06 -7.83 11.64
N ARG A 176 -10.20 -7.15 11.81
CA ARG A 176 -11.52 -7.55 11.28
C ARG A 176 -11.51 -7.78 9.77
N ASP A 177 -12.22 -8.81 9.31
CA ASP A 177 -12.17 -9.32 7.93
C ASP A 177 -12.71 -8.32 6.89
N ASP A 178 -13.64 -7.44 7.25
CA ASP A 178 -14.16 -6.40 6.37
C ASP A 178 -13.11 -5.34 6.00
N LEU A 179 -12.15 -5.06 6.89
CA LEU A 179 -10.98 -4.25 6.54
C LEU A 179 -10.04 -5.01 5.60
N LEU A 180 -9.88 -6.32 5.78
CA LEU A 180 -8.93 -7.15 5.02
C LEU A 180 -9.40 -7.44 3.59
N VAL A 181 -10.71 -7.58 3.36
CA VAL A 181 -11.26 -7.99 2.06
C VAL A 181 -11.14 -6.90 0.99
N VAL A 182 -11.07 -5.64 1.39
CA VAL A 182 -10.94 -4.49 0.49
C VAL A 182 -9.48 -4.03 0.31
N MET A 183 -8.52 -4.63 1.02
CA MET A 183 -7.11 -4.31 0.84
C MET A 183 -6.65 -4.64 -0.58
N PRO A 184 -5.83 -3.79 -1.20
CA PRO A 184 -5.29 -4.03 -2.53
C PRO A 184 -4.45 -5.31 -2.54
N GLY A 185 -4.83 -6.28 -3.38
CA GLY A 185 -4.01 -7.46 -3.66
C GLY A 185 -2.92 -7.22 -4.72
N SER A 186 -2.09 -8.22 -4.99
CA SER A 186 -1.01 -8.07 -5.97
C SER A 186 -1.46 -8.02 -7.43
N ASP A 187 -2.71 -8.40 -7.67
CA ASP A 187 -3.22 -8.81 -8.97
C ASP A 187 -3.17 -7.71 -10.04
N VAL A 188 -3.36 -6.45 -9.64
CA VAL A 188 -3.36 -5.31 -10.55
C VAL A 188 -1.95 -5.02 -11.09
N LEU A 189 -0.94 -4.96 -10.21
CA LEU A 189 0.43 -4.59 -10.58
C LEU A 189 1.23 -5.75 -11.19
N ILE A 190 0.77 -6.99 -11.03
CA ILE A 190 1.34 -8.17 -11.70
C ILE A 190 0.61 -8.54 -12.99
N THR A 191 -0.35 -7.73 -13.44
CA THR A 191 -1.11 -8.00 -14.66
C THR A 191 -0.13 -8.20 -15.84
N PRO A 192 -0.17 -9.36 -16.52
CA PRO A 192 0.68 -9.62 -17.67
C PRO A 192 0.53 -8.57 -18.79
N PRO A 193 1.57 -8.36 -19.63
CA PRO A 193 1.52 -7.41 -20.74
C PRO A 193 0.36 -7.58 -21.73
N ASP A 194 -0.11 -8.81 -21.90
CA ASP A 194 -1.19 -9.22 -22.80
C ASP A 194 -2.61 -9.06 -22.22
N LYS A 195 -2.74 -8.69 -20.94
CA LYS A 195 -4.03 -8.49 -20.27
C LYS A 195 -4.35 -7.02 -20.01
N ASP A 196 -5.61 -6.62 -20.10
CA ASP A 196 -6.01 -5.24 -19.77
C ASP A 196 -6.15 -5.08 -18.25
N ILE A 197 -5.43 -4.11 -17.68
CA ILE A 197 -5.51 -3.77 -16.25
C ILE A 197 -6.90 -3.22 -15.89
N TYR A 198 -7.56 -2.54 -16.83
CA TYR A 198 -8.91 -2.02 -16.63
C TYR A 198 -9.92 -3.13 -16.29
N GLU A 199 -9.83 -4.29 -16.94
CA GLU A 199 -10.71 -5.43 -16.67
C GLU A 199 -10.51 -6.02 -15.26
N VAL A 200 -9.27 -5.94 -14.74
CA VAL A 200 -8.96 -6.31 -13.35
C VAL A 200 -9.57 -5.29 -12.37
N LEU A 201 -9.46 -3.99 -12.67
CA LEU A 201 -10.02 -2.93 -11.82
C LEU A 201 -11.55 -2.94 -11.79
N LYS A 202 -12.20 -3.20 -12.93
CA LYS A 202 -13.67 -3.29 -13.07
C LYS A 202 -14.29 -4.37 -12.17
N THR A 203 -13.54 -5.44 -11.94
CA THR A 203 -13.98 -6.57 -11.12
C THR A 203 -13.56 -6.47 -9.65
N SER A 204 -12.65 -5.55 -9.32
CA SER A 204 -12.16 -5.30 -7.96
C SER A 204 -13.20 -4.54 -7.11
N PRO A 205 -13.19 -4.70 -5.76
CA PRO A 205 -13.98 -3.85 -4.87
C PRO A 205 -13.65 -2.37 -5.09
N ALA A 206 -14.67 -1.52 -5.21
CA ALA A 206 -14.46 -0.09 -5.48
C ALA A 206 -13.60 0.60 -4.43
N GLU A 207 -13.77 0.24 -3.15
CA GLU A 207 -12.93 0.72 -2.05
C GLU A 207 -11.47 0.31 -2.21
N GLY A 208 -11.19 -0.90 -2.71
CA GLY A 208 -9.83 -1.33 -3.01
C GLY A 208 -9.20 -0.51 -4.14
N VAL A 209 -9.98 -0.09 -5.15
CA VAL A 209 -9.50 0.80 -6.22
C VAL A 209 -9.22 2.21 -5.67
N VAL A 210 -10.12 2.76 -4.86
CA VAL A 210 -9.92 4.04 -4.14
C VAL A 210 -8.63 4.00 -3.33
N LEU A 211 -8.41 2.92 -2.59
CA LEU A 211 -7.22 2.75 -1.77
C LEU A 211 -5.95 2.73 -2.61
N ARG A 212 -5.93 2.07 -3.77
CA ARG A 212 -4.75 2.13 -4.65
C ARG A 212 -4.47 3.54 -5.18
N ILE A 213 -5.53 4.31 -5.48
CA ILE A 213 -5.36 5.71 -5.88
C ILE A 213 -4.75 6.50 -4.72
N ALA A 214 -5.21 6.26 -3.49
CA ALA A 214 -4.70 6.91 -2.28
C ALA A 214 -3.24 6.54 -1.97
N ASP A 215 -2.86 5.26 -2.07
CA ASP A 215 -1.48 4.75 -1.96
C ASP A 215 -0.57 5.40 -3.00
N GLU A 216 -0.96 5.37 -4.28
CA GLU A 216 -0.18 5.99 -5.36
C GLU A 216 -0.05 7.51 -5.23
N PHE A 217 -1.06 8.17 -4.66
CA PHE A 217 -0.96 9.58 -4.29
C PHE A 217 -0.03 9.78 -3.09
N GLY A 218 -0.14 8.97 -2.04
CA GLY A 218 0.64 9.12 -0.81
C GLY A 218 2.13 8.83 -1.00
N LYS A 219 2.49 7.98 -1.97
CA LYS A 219 3.89 7.84 -2.45
C LYS A 219 4.47 9.15 -3.01
N ARG A 220 3.64 10.16 -3.31
CA ARG A 220 4.00 11.36 -4.09
C ARG A 220 3.62 12.64 -3.32
N PHE A 221 4.58 13.16 -2.57
CA PHE A 221 4.47 14.38 -1.75
C PHE A 221 3.81 15.58 -2.49
N PRO A 222 2.73 16.17 -1.98
CA PRO A 222 2.11 17.38 -2.55
C PRO A 222 3.07 18.58 -2.51
N LYS A 223 3.14 19.36 -3.60
CA LYS A 223 4.12 20.44 -3.92
C LYS A 223 5.41 20.01 -4.64
N SER A 224 5.81 18.74 -4.60
CA SER A 224 6.87 18.23 -5.50
C SER A 224 6.34 17.73 -6.85
N ASN A 225 5.01 17.59 -6.96
CA ASN A 225 4.22 17.18 -8.12
C ASN A 225 4.97 16.25 -9.11
N ARG A 226 5.56 15.18 -8.56
CA ARG A 226 6.24 14.11 -9.32
C ARG A 226 5.30 13.20 -10.09
N LEU A 227 4.03 13.58 -10.21
CA LEU A 227 3.06 12.93 -11.09
C LEU A 227 3.58 12.73 -12.52
N TYR A 228 4.55 13.54 -12.91
CA TYR A 228 5.25 13.50 -14.21
C TYR A 228 6.76 13.31 -14.11
N GLN A 229 7.31 12.93 -12.94
CA GLN A 229 8.72 12.58 -12.79
C GLN A 229 8.86 11.10 -12.39
N PRO A 230 8.45 10.17 -13.27
CA PRO A 230 8.82 8.77 -13.09
C PRO A 230 10.34 8.63 -13.12
N ASP A 231 11.09 9.64 -13.59
CA ASP A 231 12.54 9.63 -13.76
C ASP A 231 13.30 9.19 -12.50
N ASP A 232 12.99 9.67 -11.30
CA ASP A 232 13.73 9.26 -10.09
C ASP A 232 13.47 7.79 -9.72
N TYR A 233 12.22 7.36 -9.79
CA TYR A 233 11.84 5.96 -9.55
C TYR A 233 12.38 5.04 -10.65
N LEU A 234 12.24 5.43 -11.91
CA LEU A 234 12.74 4.71 -13.07
C LEU A 234 14.28 4.67 -13.06
N GLN A 235 14.95 5.73 -12.63
CA GLN A 235 16.41 5.78 -12.52
C GLN A 235 16.89 4.87 -11.40
N TRP A 236 16.23 4.89 -10.23
CA TRP A 236 16.51 3.91 -9.18
C TRP A 236 16.27 2.49 -9.68
N ALA A 237 15.12 2.23 -10.28
CA ALA A 237 14.73 0.89 -10.70
C ALA A 237 15.66 0.38 -11.81
N LYS A 238 16.08 1.24 -12.75
CA LYS A 238 17.15 0.97 -13.73
C LYS A 238 18.49 0.69 -13.04
N THR A 239 18.88 1.48 -12.05
CA THR A 239 20.14 1.28 -11.29
C THR A 239 20.12 -0.06 -10.55
N TYR A 240 19.00 -0.39 -9.92
CA TYR A 240 18.80 -1.62 -9.17
C TYR A 240 18.77 -2.87 -10.07
N THR A 241 18.06 -2.80 -11.20
CA THR A 241 17.95 -3.93 -12.14
C THR A 241 19.23 -4.16 -12.95
N SER A 242 20.07 -3.13 -13.12
CA SER A 242 21.34 -3.20 -13.88
C SER A 242 22.59 -3.58 -13.09
N ARG A 243 22.57 -3.54 -11.74
CA ARG A 243 23.74 -3.91 -10.92
C ARG A 243 24.10 -5.41 -11.08
N PRO A 244 25.33 -5.87 -10.78
CA PRO A 244 25.65 -7.30 -10.74
C PRO A 244 24.76 -8.05 -9.74
N LEU A 245 24.39 -9.31 -10.04
CA LEU A 245 23.65 -10.14 -9.10
C LEU A 245 24.54 -10.48 -7.89
N SER A 246 23.97 -10.35 -6.69
CA SER A 246 24.54 -10.80 -5.42
C SER A 246 24.62 -12.33 -5.27
N GLY A 247 24.04 -13.09 -6.20
CA GLY A 247 23.99 -14.55 -6.16
C GLY A 247 22.81 -15.12 -5.35
N ARG A 248 22.01 -14.28 -4.68
CA ARG A 248 20.78 -14.71 -4.00
C ARG A 248 19.71 -15.13 -5.02
N HIS A 249 19.12 -16.31 -4.83
CA HIS A 249 18.07 -16.83 -5.73
C HIS A 249 16.86 -15.88 -5.85
N SER A 250 16.51 -15.21 -4.76
CA SER A 250 15.41 -14.24 -4.71
C SER A 250 15.66 -12.96 -5.50
N GLU A 251 16.92 -12.62 -5.82
CA GLU A 251 17.24 -11.36 -6.47
C GLU A 251 16.82 -11.32 -7.95
N ARG A 252 17.00 -12.43 -8.68
CA ARG A 252 16.56 -12.50 -10.08
C ARG A 252 15.04 -12.32 -10.18
N TRP A 253 14.31 -13.10 -9.38
CA TRP A 253 12.86 -12.98 -9.28
C TRP A 253 12.42 -11.57 -8.89
N TYR A 254 13.13 -10.90 -7.99
CA TYR A 254 12.82 -9.53 -7.58
C TYR A 254 13.05 -8.51 -8.70
N ARG A 255 14.08 -8.68 -9.52
CA ARG A 255 14.32 -7.82 -10.69
C ARG A 255 13.24 -7.97 -11.75
N ASP A 256 12.87 -9.20 -12.09
CA ASP A 256 11.81 -9.47 -13.07
C ASP A 256 10.49 -8.79 -12.65
N ARG A 257 10.25 -8.75 -11.34
CA ARG A 257 9.09 -8.11 -10.73
C ARG A 257 9.15 -6.59 -10.76
N ILE A 258 10.30 -5.98 -10.44
CA ILE A 258 10.50 -4.53 -10.61
C ILE A 258 10.32 -4.12 -12.07
N GLU A 259 10.88 -4.90 -13.00
CA GLU A 259 10.76 -4.63 -14.43
C GLU A 259 9.30 -4.73 -14.90
N LEU A 260 8.56 -5.73 -14.45
CA LEU A 260 7.12 -5.83 -14.69
C LEU A 260 6.36 -4.61 -14.12
N HIS A 261 6.68 -4.18 -12.90
CA HIS A 261 6.07 -3.01 -12.27
C HIS A 261 6.28 -1.75 -13.12
N ILE A 262 7.53 -1.49 -13.52
CA ILE A 262 7.90 -0.35 -14.39
C ILE A 262 7.09 -0.37 -15.69
N ASN A 263 7.03 -1.53 -16.33
CA ASN A 263 6.33 -1.70 -17.61
C ASN A 263 4.81 -1.54 -17.46
N ASN A 264 4.27 -1.85 -16.28
CA ASN A 264 2.85 -1.74 -15.98
C ASN A 264 2.44 -0.34 -15.53
N LEU A 265 3.37 0.49 -15.03
CA LEU A 265 3.04 1.78 -14.43
C LEU A 265 2.24 2.73 -15.37
N PRO A 266 2.60 2.92 -16.66
CA PRO A 266 1.80 3.76 -17.56
C PRO A 266 0.42 3.16 -17.85
N ARG A 267 0.34 1.84 -18.05
CA ARG A 267 -0.91 1.11 -18.32
C ARG A 267 -1.85 1.17 -17.12
N TYR A 268 -1.29 1.13 -15.92
CA TYR A 268 -2.01 1.24 -14.67
C TYR A 268 -2.71 2.60 -14.56
N PHE A 269 -1.99 3.72 -14.75
CA PHE A 269 -2.60 5.05 -14.67
C PHE A 269 -3.66 5.30 -15.73
N GLN A 270 -3.42 4.84 -16.97
CA GLN A 270 -4.45 4.88 -18.01
C GLN A 270 -5.70 4.07 -17.63
N SER A 271 -5.51 2.91 -17.00
CA SER A 271 -6.63 2.05 -16.57
C SER A 271 -7.38 2.62 -15.38
N VAL A 272 -6.69 3.27 -14.44
CA VAL A 272 -7.29 4.01 -13.33
C VAL A 272 -8.11 5.19 -13.86
N ASP A 273 -7.57 5.98 -14.79
CA ASP A 273 -8.30 7.10 -15.40
C ASP A 273 -9.55 6.62 -16.16
N ARG A 274 -9.45 5.51 -16.91
CA ARG A 274 -10.59 4.84 -17.52
C ARG A 274 -11.62 4.38 -16.48
N TRP A 275 -11.18 3.82 -15.36
CA TRP A 275 -12.06 3.39 -14.27
C TRP A 275 -12.80 4.57 -13.65
N ILE A 276 -12.08 5.63 -13.25
CA ILE A 276 -12.67 6.87 -12.72
C ILE A 276 -13.68 7.44 -13.71
N SER A 277 -13.31 7.53 -14.99
CA SER A 277 -14.17 8.06 -16.05
C SER A 277 -15.38 7.17 -16.34
N SER A 278 -15.34 5.89 -16.00
CA SER A 278 -16.47 4.97 -16.18
C SER A 278 -17.53 5.11 -15.09
N VAL A 279 -17.13 5.40 -13.84
CA VAL A 279 -18.05 5.55 -12.70
C VAL A 279 -18.41 7.01 -12.40
N SER A 280 -17.61 7.96 -12.88
CA SER A 280 -17.75 9.40 -12.60
C SER A 280 -17.47 10.28 -13.83
N THR A 281 -17.82 11.56 -13.74
CA THR A 281 -17.48 12.60 -14.72
C THR A 281 -16.10 13.21 -14.48
N LEU A 282 -15.37 12.75 -13.46
CA LEU A 282 -14.00 13.17 -13.18
C LEU A 282 -13.00 12.49 -14.12
N THR A 283 -11.85 13.14 -14.26
CA THR A 283 -10.61 12.51 -14.72
C THR A 283 -9.67 12.34 -13.53
N LEU A 284 -8.67 11.47 -13.68
CA LEU A 284 -7.59 11.32 -12.71
C LEU A 284 -6.89 12.66 -12.43
N ASP A 285 -6.64 13.47 -13.45
CA ASP A 285 -6.03 14.80 -13.30
C ASP A 285 -6.87 15.75 -12.43
N ARG A 286 -8.21 15.73 -12.58
CA ARG A 286 -9.10 16.55 -11.74
C ARG A 286 -9.11 16.07 -10.30
N LEU A 287 -9.14 14.77 -10.09
CA LEU A 287 -9.06 14.17 -8.77
C LEU A 287 -7.75 14.56 -8.05
N ILE A 288 -6.63 14.52 -8.77
CA ILE A 288 -5.32 14.97 -8.30
C ILE A 288 -5.33 16.46 -7.93
N GLN A 289 -5.95 17.32 -8.73
CA GLN A 289 -6.06 18.75 -8.44
C GLN A 289 -6.82 18.96 -7.12
N SER A 290 -7.94 18.24 -6.93
CA SER A 290 -8.70 18.27 -5.68
C SER A 290 -7.85 17.80 -4.50
N LEU A 291 -7.11 16.68 -4.63
CA LEU A 291 -6.23 16.18 -3.58
C LEU A 291 -5.14 17.17 -3.21
N ASN A 292 -4.44 17.73 -4.20
CA ASN A 292 -3.42 18.76 -3.97
C ASN A 292 -4.02 20.01 -3.31
N TYR A 293 -5.20 20.46 -3.73
CA TYR A 293 -5.86 21.62 -3.13
C TYR A 293 -6.21 21.39 -1.65
N ASN A 294 -6.76 20.21 -1.34
CA ASN A 294 -7.22 19.89 0.02
C ASN A 294 -6.08 19.52 0.98
N LEU A 295 -4.96 18.97 0.47
CA LEU A 295 -3.84 18.49 1.30
C LEU A 295 -2.63 19.43 1.31
N ALA A 296 -2.47 20.34 0.34
CA ALA A 296 -1.41 21.35 0.40
C ALA A 296 -1.40 22.24 1.67
N PRO A 297 -2.55 22.54 2.31
CA PRO A 297 -2.60 23.29 3.57
C PRO A 297 -2.14 22.52 4.81
N THR A 298 -2.19 21.18 4.81
CA THR A 298 -1.77 20.33 5.95
C THR A 298 -0.28 19.98 5.92
N LEU A 299 0.44 20.38 4.86
CA LEU A 299 1.85 20.07 4.59
C LEU A 299 2.76 21.31 4.70
N LEU A 300 2.47 22.21 5.64
CA LEU A 300 3.40 23.27 6.01
C LEU A 300 4.50 22.69 6.90
N PRO A 301 5.76 23.16 6.75
CA PRO A 301 6.87 22.64 7.54
C PRO A 301 6.65 23.00 9.01
N VAL A 302 6.80 22.00 9.88
CA VAL A 302 7.18 22.23 11.28
C VAL A 302 8.70 22.36 11.32
#